data_AF-A0A351EXW0-F1
#
_entry.id   AF-A0A351EXW0-F1
#
_cell.length_a   1.000
_cell.length_b   1.000
_cell.length_c   1.000
_cell.angle_alpha   90.00
_cell.angle_beta   90.00
_cell.angle_gamma   90.00
#
_symmetry.space_group_name_H-M   'P 1'
#
loop_
_entity.id
_entity.type
_entity.pdbx_description
1 polymer ?
#
loop_
_entity_poly.entity_id
_entity_poly.type
_entity_poly.pdbx_seq_one_letter_code
_entity_poly.pdbx_strand_id
1 'polypeptide(L)'
;MSAPVRYIDRTRDYYIGQGYDKPYEWAHHTDVPFTPLTKPLSESRVAIVSTSDIAMKKPDGSRDRDNEFSVGNVYSLPFDTPVDLLYSRQEHYDQHATTLEDVNAYYPVSRLQELVERGRIGELAPRHHGV
;
A
#
# COMPACT_ATOMS: atom_id res chain seq x y z
N MET A 1 21.78 16.15 -16.57
CA MET A 1 20.59 15.44 -16.05
C MET A 1 19.79 14.97 -17.25
N SER A 2 19.44 13.68 -17.35
CA SER A 2 18.55 13.24 -18.43
C SER A 2 17.12 13.74 -18.17
N ALA A 3 16.36 13.97 -19.23
CA ALA A 3 14.94 14.28 -19.09
C ALA A 3 14.23 13.10 -18.37
N PRO A 4 13.19 13.37 -17.55
CA PRO A 4 12.40 12.32 -16.93
C PRO A 4 11.75 11.45 -18.01
N VAL A 5 11.63 10.15 -17.73
CA VAL A 5 10.99 9.21 -18.65
C VAL A 5 9.53 9.64 -18.80
N ARG A 6 9.09 9.84 -20.06
CA ARG A 6 7.67 10.02 -20.40
C ARG A 6 6.94 8.69 -20.27
N TYR A 7 6.78 8.23 -19.03
CA TYR A 7 6.34 6.87 -18.69
C TYR A 7 5.09 6.46 -19.44
N ILE A 8 4.07 7.32 -19.50
CA ILE A 8 2.79 6.99 -20.14
C ILE A 8 2.87 6.91 -21.66
N ASP A 9 3.67 7.75 -22.29
CA ASP A 9 3.87 7.65 -23.73
C ASP A 9 4.59 6.34 -24.07
N ARG A 10 5.61 5.98 -23.29
CA ARG A 10 6.31 4.68 -23.41
C ARG A 10 5.40 3.48 -23.15
N THR A 11 4.52 3.56 -22.16
CA THR A 11 3.56 2.49 -21.85
C THR A 11 2.54 2.32 -22.98
N ARG A 12 2.06 3.42 -23.58
CA ARG A 12 1.15 3.36 -24.73
C ARG A 12 1.80 2.69 -25.93
N ASP A 13 3.00 3.12 -26.30
CA ASP A 13 3.77 2.53 -27.40
C ASP A 13 4.05 1.04 -27.15
N TYR A 14 4.38 0.67 -25.90
CA TYR A 14 4.59 -0.71 -25.51
C TYR A 14 3.34 -1.57 -25.72
N TYR A 15 2.17 -1.14 -25.24
CA TYR A 15 0.92 -1.91 -25.38
C TYR A 15 0.50 -2.04 -26.86
N ILE A 16 0.61 -0.98 -27.66
CA ILE A 16 0.38 -1.06 -29.11
C ILE A 16 1.32 -2.08 -29.75
N GLY A 17 2.61 -2.05 -29.39
CA GLY A 17 3.62 -3.00 -29.88
C GLY A 17 3.36 -4.46 -29.49
N GLN A 18 2.60 -4.72 -28.43
CA GLN A 18 2.16 -6.07 -28.03
C GLN A 18 0.91 -6.55 -28.81
N GLY A 19 0.34 -5.73 -29.68
CA GLY A 19 -0.84 -6.08 -30.49
C GLY A 19 -2.18 -5.80 -29.83
N TYR A 20 -2.22 -4.98 -28.77
CA TYR A 20 -3.49 -4.49 -28.24
C TYR A 20 -4.10 -3.45 -29.19
N ASP A 21 -5.39 -3.60 -29.50
CA ASP A 21 -6.12 -2.69 -30.40
C ASP A 21 -6.26 -1.26 -29.84
N LYS A 22 -6.11 -1.10 -28.52
CA LYS A 22 -6.20 0.19 -27.83
C LYS A 22 -4.92 0.45 -27.03
N PRO A 23 -4.38 1.69 -27.10
CA PRO A 23 -3.29 2.08 -26.22
C PRO A 23 -3.73 2.05 -24.76
N TYR A 24 -2.76 1.97 -23.86
CA TYR A 24 -3.03 2.14 -22.44
C TYR A 24 -3.72 3.49 -22.15
N GLU A 25 -4.85 3.41 -21.47
CA GLU A 25 -5.62 4.56 -20.97
C GLU A 25 -5.70 4.47 -19.44
N TRP A 26 -5.55 5.62 -18.78
CA TRP A 26 -5.78 5.70 -17.35
C TRP A 26 -7.25 5.41 -17.05
N ALA A 27 -7.51 4.66 -15.97
CA ALA A 27 -8.84 4.56 -15.42
C ALA A 27 -9.31 5.98 -15.04
N HIS A 28 -10.45 6.40 -15.60
CA HIS A 28 -11.05 7.70 -15.34
C HIS A 28 -12.54 7.51 -15.06
N HIS A 29 -12.94 7.78 -13.82
CA HIS A 29 -14.32 7.59 -13.38
C HIS A 29 -14.80 8.86 -12.68
N THR A 30 -15.62 9.66 -13.36
CA THR A 30 -16.16 10.93 -12.83
C THR A 30 -17.41 10.73 -11.98
N ASP A 31 -18.09 9.60 -12.15
CA ASP A 31 -19.43 9.36 -11.60
C ASP A 31 -19.39 8.40 -10.39
N VAL A 32 -18.21 8.08 -9.89
CA VAL A 32 -18.06 7.20 -8.72
C VAL A 32 -18.59 7.94 -7.49
N PRO A 33 -19.49 7.32 -6.70
CA PRO A 33 -19.96 7.93 -5.47
C PRO A 33 -18.80 8.14 -4.51
N PHE A 34 -18.57 9.39 -4.12
CA PHE A 34 -17.61 9.77 -3.08
C PHE A 34 -18.36 10.37 -1.89
N THR A 35 -18.13 9.82 -0.71
CA THR A 35 -18.71 10.34 0.54
C THR A 35 -17.66 11.20 1.24
N PRO A 36 -17.83 12.53 1.31
CA PRO A 36 -16.92 13.39 2.04
C PRO A 36 -16.91 13.06 3.54
N LEU A 37 -15.73 13.15 4.17
CA LEU A 37 -15.63 13.03 5.62
C LEU A 37 -16.28 14.25 6.29
N THR A 38 -17.29 14.02 7.12
CA THR A 38 -18.06 15.10 7.78
C THR A 38 -17.60 15.41 9.20
N LYS A 39 -16.79 14.53 9.80
CA LYS A 39 -16.26 14.68 11.16
C LYS A 39 -14.76 14.99 11.17
N PRO A 40 -14.24 15.69 12.20
CA PRO A 40 -12.80 15.89 12.35
C PRO A 40 -12.01 14.57 12.37
N LEU A 41 -10.78 14.58 11.85
CA LEU A 41 -9.90 13.40 11.90
C LEU A 41 -9.61 12.97 13.35
N SER A 42 -9.49 13.92 14.27
CA SER A 42 -9.32 13.69 15.71
C SER A 42 -10.49 12.96 16.38
N GLU A 43 -11.65 12.86 15.71
CA GLU A 43 -12.83 12.11 16.15
C GLU A 43 -13.11 10.90 15.23
N SER A 44 -12.15 10.59 14.35
CA SER A 44 -12.27 9.54 13.35
C SER A 44 -11.48 8.30 13.74
N ARG A 45 -12.08 7.15 13.40
CA ARG A 45 -11.42 5.85 13.40
C ARG A 45 -10.92 5.57 11.98
N VAL A 46 -9.62 5.31 11.82
CA VAL A 46 -8.98 5.15 10.52
C VAL A 46 -8.43 3.73 10.34
N ALA A 47 -8.57 3.17 9.14
CA ALA A 47 -7.95 1.90 8.76
C ALA A 47 -7.13 2.09 7.46
N ILE A 48 -6.04 1.33 7.31
CA ILE A 48 -5.35 1.19 6.04
C ILE A 48 -6.12 0.17 5.17
N VAL A 49 -6.34 0.56 3.91
CA VAL A 49 -6.66 -0.36 2.82
C VAL A 49 -5.55 -0.18 1.78
N SER A 50 -4.78 -1.22 1.51
CA SER A 50 -3.57 -1.15 0.68
C SER A 50 -3.54 -2.26 -0.35
N THR A 51 -2.87 -2.02 -1.48
CA THR A 51 -2.48 -3.07 -2.44
C THR A 51 -1.03 -3.52 -2.23
N SER A 52 -0.37 -3.05 -1.17
CA SER A 52 0.99 -3.46 -0.82
C SER A 52 1.00 -4.92 -0.39
N ASP A 53 1.88 -5.76 -0.95
CA ASP A 53 2.02 -7.14 -0.50
C ASP A 53 2.73 -7.20 0.86
N ILE A 54 1.95 -7.33 1.93
CA ILE A 54 2.44 -7.47 3.31
C ILE A 54 2.37 -8.93 3.73
N ALA A 55 3.48 -9.41 4.29
CA ALA A 55 3.58 -10.70 4.95
C ALA A 55 4.08 -10.53 6.39
N MET A 56 3.84 -11.55 7.22
CA MET A 56 4.27 -11.58 8.62
C MET A 56 5.35 -12.63 8.86
N LYS A 57 6.29 -12.29 9.74
CA LYS A 57 7.18 -13.24 10.39
C LYS A 57 6.49 -13.79 11.65
N LYS A 58 6.87 -15.00 12.04
CA LYS A 58 6.57 -15.54 13.36
C LYS A 58 7.36 -14.78 14.43
N PRO A 59 6.98 -14.89 15.72
CA PRO A 59 7.73 -14.27 16.82
C PRO A 59 9.21 -14.70 16.90
N ASP A 60 9.56 -15.86 16.36
CA ASP A 60 10.95 -16.36 16.26
C ASP A 60 11.73 -15.79 15.06
N GLY A 61 11.12 -14.87 14.29
CA GLY A 61 11.69 -14.24 13.10
C GLY A 61 11.64 -15.12 11.84
N SER A 62 11.20 -16.37 11.94
CA SER A 62 11.01 -17.22 10.77
C SER A 62 9.81 -16.78 9.94
N ARG A 63 9.76 -17.17 8.66
CA ARG A 63 8.61 -16.84 7.80
C ARG A 63 7.38 -17.56 8.30
N ASP A 64 6.29 -16.82 8.47
CA ASP A 64 5.00 -17.42 8.76
C ASP A 64 4.33 -17.87 7.47
N ARG A 65 4.68 -19.07 6.99
CA ARG A 65 4.17 -19.62 5.72
C ARG A 65 2.65 -19.71 5.66
N ASP A 66 1.97 -19.81 6.80
CA ASP A 66 0.51 -19.87 6.90
C ASP A 66 -0.12 -18.47 6.72
N ASN A 67 0.66 -17.42 6.97
CA ASN A 67 0.33 -16.01 6.72
C ASN A 67 1.18 -15.40 5.60
N GLU A 68 1.87 -16.24 4.81
CA GLU A 68 2.69 -15.84 3.67
C GLU A 68 1.82 -15.96 2.41
N PHE A 69 0.86 -15.05 2.30
CA PHE A 69 -0.06 -15.02 1.19
C PHE A 69 0.68 -14.67 -0.11
N SER A 70 0.32 -15.33 -1.22
CA SER A 70 0.80 -14.99 -2.57
C SER A 70 0.62 -13.50 -2.86
N VAL A 71 1.49 -12.95 -3.71
CA VAL A 71 1.35 -11.59 -4.29
C VAL A 71 -0.08 -11.41 -4.81
N GLY A 72 -0.78 -10.36 -4.36
CA GLY A 72 -2.16 -10.06 -4.75
C GLY A 72 -3.27 -10.75 -3.92
N ASN A 73 -2.95 -11.28 -2.74
CA ASN A 73 -3.97 -11.83 -1.84
C ASN A 73 -4.53 -10.77 -0.88
N VAL A 74 -5.82 -10.91 -0.57
CA VAL A 74 -6.51 -10.14 0.47
C VAL A 74 -5.97 -10.56 1.85
N TYR A 75 -5.57 -9.59 2.65
CA TYR A 75 -5.14 -9.83 4.03
C TYR A 75 -5.89 -8.94 5.01
N SER A 76 -5.87 -9.34 6.28
CA SER A 76 -6.28 -8.49 7.38
C SER A 76 -5.36 -8.67 8.56
N LEU A 77 -4.81 -7.58 9.09
CA LEU A 77 -3.77 -7.60 10.12
C LEU A 77 -4.19 -6.74 11.32
N PRO A 78 -3.87 -7.15 12.57
CA PRO A 78 -4.02 -6.26 13.72
C PRO A 78 -3.25 -4.95 13.53
N PHE A 79 -3.86 -3.82 13.91
CA PHE A 79 -3.25 -2.49 13.74
C PHE A 79 -1.96 -2.28 14.56
N ASP A 80 -1.81 -3.07 15.62
CA ASP A 80 -0.71 -3.04 16.59
C ASP A 80 0.35 -4.10 16.29
N THR A 81 0.28 -4.75 15.12
CA THR A 81 1.31 -5.72 14.69
C THR A 81 2.68 -5.02 14.69
N PRO A 82 3.68 -5.56 15.44
CA PRO A 82 5.02 -4.99 15.47
C PRO A 82 5.63 -4.86 14.06
N VAL A 83 6.17 -3.68 13.76
CA VAL A 83 6.66 -3.34 12.42
C VAL A 83 7.81 -4.23 11.96
N ASP A 84 8.62 -4.75 12.89
CA ASP A 84 9.74 -5.66 12.64
C ASP A 84 9.32 -7.07 12.22
N LEU A 85 8.08 -7.46 12.55
CA LEU A 85 7.45 -8.68 12.07
C LEU A 85 6.85 -8.53 10.67
N LEU A 86 6.65 -7.29 10.18
CA LEU A 86 6.13 -7.03 8.85
C LEU A 86 7.25 -6.99 7.80
N TYR A 87 6.96 -7.49 6.60
CA TYR A 87 7.85 -7.39 5.45
C TYR A 87 7.07 -7.53 4.13
N SER A 88 7.72 -7.20 3.02
CA SER A 88 7.21 -7.49 1.68
C SER A 88 8.15 -8.43 0.93
N ARG A 89 7.58 -9.19 -0.02
CA ARG A 89 8.32 -10.03 -0.97
C ARG A 89 8.37 -9.42 -2.37
N GLN A 90 7.90 -8.18 -2.51
CA GLN A 90 7.76 -7.54 -3.81
C GLN A 90 9.12 -7.28 -4.45
N GLU A 91 9.32 -7.74 -5.68
CA GLU A 91 10.59 -7.54 -6.39
C GLU A 91 10.55 -6.29 -7.30
N HIS A 92 9.36 -5.73 -7.51
CA HIS A 92 9.12 -4.62 -8.44
C HIS A 92 8.78 -3.34 -7.68
N TYR A 93 9.81 -2.56 -7.32
CA TYR A 93 9.71 -1.23 -6.73
C TYR A 93 10.90 -0.37 -7.15
N ASP A 94 10.83 0.94 -6.90
CA ASP A 94 11.95 1.85 -7.15
C ASP A 94 13.03 1.66 -6.07
N GLN A 95 14.03 0.83 -6.39
CA GLN A 95 15.16 0.51 -5.51
C GLN A 95 16.15 1.67 -5.32
N HIS A 96 16.02 2.76 -6.10
CA HIS A 96 16.82 3.96 -5.90
C HIS A 96 16.15 4.91 -4.91
N ALA A 97 14.82 4.91 -4.86
CA ALA A 97 14.06 5.76 -3.95
C ALA A 97 13.91 5.16 -2.54
N THR A 98 13.83 3.84 -2.41
CA THR A 98 13.62 3.17 -1.12
C THR A 98 14.20 1.74 -1.10
N THR A 99 14.19 1.12 0.07
CA THR A 99 14.35 -0.34 0.25
C THR A 99 13.06 -0.92 0.85
N LEU A 100 12.95 -2.26 0.91
CA LEU A 100 11.87 -2.93 1.64
C LEU A 100 12.09 -3.03 3.15
N GLU A 101 13.25 -2.59 3.63
CA GLU A 101 13.58 -2.58 5.06
C GLU A 101 12.78 -1.48 5.80
N ASP A 102 12.45 -0.38 5.11
CA ASP A 102 11.51 0.61 5.62
C ASP A 102 10.07 0.22 5.29
N VAL A 103 9.44 -0.53 6.19
CA VAL A 103 8.02 -0.90 6.09
C VAL A 103 7.11 0.32 5.92
N ASN A 104 7.44 1.46 6.54
CA ASN A 104 6.58 2.63 6.48
C ASN A 104 6.57 3.32 5.11
N ALA A 105 7.53 3.01 4.23
CA ALA A 105 7.56 3.53 2.87
C ALA A 105 6.42 2.95 2.01
N TYR A 106 5.94 1.74 2.32
CA TYR A 106 4.88 1.05 1.56
C TYR A 106 3.67 0.64 2.40
N TYR A 107 3.80 0.62 3.73
CA TYR A 107 2.73 0.30 4.67
C TYR A 107 2.90 1.10 5.99
N PRO A 108 2.38 2.33 6.07
CA PRO A 108 2.73 3.34 7.08
C PRO A 108 2.03 3.13 8.43
N VAL A 109 2.00 1.89 8.94
CA VAL A 109 1.28 1.54 10.17
C VAL A 109 1.79 2.30 11.40
N SER A 110 3.11 2.40 11.60
CA SER A 110 3.66 3.15 12.73
C SER A 110 3.43 4.65 12.59
N ARG A 111 3.39 5.18 11.36
CA ARG A 111 3.08 6.60 11.12
C ARG A 111 1.65 6.94 11.51
N LEU A 112 0.70 6.02 11.27
CA LEU A 112 -0.68 6.21 11.73
C LEU A 112 -0.79 6.14 13.26
N GLN A 113 -0.03 5.26 13.91
CA GLN A 113 0.04 5.21 15.38
C GLN A 113 0.57 6.53 15.95
N GLU A 114 1.66 7.08 15.40
CA GLU A 114 2.18 8.41 15.78
C GLU A 114 1.14 9.53 15.59
N LEU A 115 0.30 9.46 14.56
CA LEU A 115 -0.75 10.46 14.33
C LEU A 115 -1.89 10.36 15.35
N VAL A 116 -2.17 9.16 15.88
CA VAL A 116 -3.08 8.99 17.02
C VAL A 116 -2.46 9.57 18.29
N GLU A 117 -1.19 9.26 18.57
CA GLU A 117 -0.47 9.80 19.74
C GLU A 117 -0.42 11.34 19.74
N ARG A 118 -0.28 11.95 18.55
CA ARG A 118 -0.31 13.42 18.37
C ARG A 118 -1.72 14.02 18.37
N GLY A 119 -2.77 13.21 18.50
CA GLY A 119 -4.18 13.66 18.49
C GLY A 119 -4.67 14.13 17.12
N ARG A 120 -3.93 13.86 16.03
CA ARG A 120 -4.35 14.21 14.67
C ARG A 120 -5.47 13.29 14.18
N ILE A 121 -5.39 12.01 14.55
CA ILE A 121 -6.41 10.98 14.31
C ILE A 121 -6.96 10.55 15.67
N GLY A 122 -8.27 10.27 15.76
CA GLY A 122 -8.89 9.84 17.01
C GLY A 122 -8.40 8.46 17.46
N GLU A 123 -8.53 7.45 16.59
CA GLU A 123 -8.09 6.09 16.86
C GLU A 123 -7.86 5.31 15.56
N LEU A 124 -7.18 4.15 15.67
CA LEU A 124 -7.08 3.19 14.57
C LEU A 124 -8.18 2.15 14.69
N ALA A 125 -8.69 1.68 13.55
CA ALA A 125 -9.50 0.49 13.51
C ALA A 125 -8.70 -0.70 14.02
N PRO A 126 -9.34 -1.72 14.65
CA PRO A 126 -8.63 -2.89 15.17
C PRO A 126 -7.80 -3.64 14.12
N ARG A 127 -8.13 -3.46 12.83
CA ARG A 127 -7.48 -4.14 11.72
C ARG A 127 -7.22 -3.21 10.55
N HIS A 128 -6.22 -3.59 9.77
CA HIS A 128 -5.89 -3.03 8.47
C HIS A 128 -6.02 -4.12 7.41
N HIS A 129 -6.22 -3.72 6.16
CA HIS A 129 -6.62 -4.62 5.09
C HIS A 129 -5.77 -4.46 3.83
N GLY A 130 -5.51 -5.58 3.17
CA GLY A 130 -4.94 -5.66 1.83
C GLY A 130 -6.00 -6.07 0.82
N VAL A 131 -5.97 -5.51 -0.39
CA VAL A 131 -6.87 -5.86 -1.51
C VAL A 131 -6.11 -6.10 -2.81
#